data_AF-A0A9Q2NKI5-F1
#
_entry.id   AF-A0A9Q2NKI5-F1
#
_cell.length_a   1.000
_cell.length_b   1.000
_cell.length_c   1.000
_cell.angle_alpha   90.00
_cell.angle_beta   90.00
_cell.angle_gamma   90.00
#
_symmetry.space_group_name_H-M   'P 1'
#
loop_
_entity.id
_entity.type
_entity.pdbx_description
1 polymer ?
#
loop_
_entity_poly.entity_id
_entity_poly.type
_entity_poly.pdbx_seq_one_letter_code
_entity_poly.pdbx_strand_id
1 'polypeptide(L)' 'MSGQYFQADWYYSTSALFAMLILLALFALPARVIQKRHGYPVWTLVFCLVPYMGPYILLWAFATSEPRKIEEDLS' A
#
# COMPACT_ATOMS: atom_id res chain seq x y z
N MET A 1 11.45 28.58 10.21
CA MET A 1 11.61 27.42 9.31
C MET A 1 11.05 26.12 9.90
N SER A 2 10.98 25.91 11.22
CA SER A 2 10.40 24.71 11.85
C SER A 2 8.89 24.49 11.58
N GLY A 3 8.10 25.56 11.41
CA GLY A 3 6.66 25.45 11.18
C GLY A 3 6.26 24.85 9.82
N GLN A 4 7.08 25.02 8.78
CA GLN A 4 6.78 24.48 7.43
C GLN A 4 7.01 22.97 7.34
N TYR A 5 8.03 22.43 8.02
CA TYR A 5 8.27 20.99 8.10
C TYR A 5 7.15 20.29 8.87
N PHE A 6 6.72 20.85 10.00
CA PHE A 6 5.60 20.31 10.79
C PHE A 6 4.28 20.28 10.02
N GLN A 7 4.00 21.33 9.24
CA GLN A 7 2.78 21.39 8.42
C GLN A 7 2.82 20.36 7.29
N ALA A 8 3.96 20.19 6.62
CA ALA A 8 4.14 19.18 5.59
C ALA A 8 3.94 17.77 6.15
N ASP A 9 4.59 17.41 7.26
CA ASP A 9 4.48 16.10 7.90
C ASP A 9 3.03 15.79 8.32
N TRP A 10 2.31 16.79 8.83
CA TRP A 10 0.89 16.67 9.15
C TRP A 10 0.04 16.38 7.91
N TYR A 11 0.21 17.14 6.83
CA TYR A 11 -0.53 16.93 5.58
C TYR A 11 -0.21 15.55 4.96
N TYR A 12 1.05 15.13 4.93
CA TYR A 12 1.45 13.80 4.46
C TYR A 12 0.86 12.68 5.33
N SER A 13 0.93 12.80 6.64
CA SER A 13 0.39 11.79 7.56
C SER A 13 -1.12 11.67 7.44
N THR A 14 -1.82 12.81 7.35
CA THR A 14 -3.28 12.84 7.25
C THR A 14 -3.75 12.32 5.89
N SER A 15 -3.10 12.72 4.79
CA SER A 15 -3.42 12.23 3.45
C SER A 15 -3.13 10.74 3.29
N ALA A 16 -2.03 10.23 3.86
CA ALA A 16 -1.72 8.81 3.89
C ALA A 16 -2.78 8.00 4.66
N LEU A 17 -3.26 8.53 5.79
CA LEU A 17 -4.32 7.89 6.59
C LEU A 17 -5.64 7.83 5.82
N PHE A 18 -6.06 8.93 5.18
CA PHE A 18 -7.25 8.93 4.32
C PHE A 18 -7.09 7.99 3.12
N ALA A 19 -5.93 7.96 2.47
CA ALA A 19 -5.66 7.04 1.37
C ALA A 19 -5.76 5.57 1.82
N MET A 20 -5.23 5.23 2.99
CA MET A 20 -5.39 3.89 3.58
C MET A 20 -6.85 3.55 3.87
N LEU A 21 -7.64 4.49 4.41
CA LEU A 21 -9.07 4.26 4.68
C LEU A 21 -9.87 4.04 3.39
N ILE A 22 -9.57 4.81 2.34
CA ILE A 22 -10.20 4.64 1.01
C ILE A 22 -9.85 3.27 0.43
N LEU A 23 -8.58 2.86 0.49
CA LEU A 23 -8.14 1.54 0.09
C LEU A 23 -8.87 0.44 0.86
N LEU A 24 -8.96 0.58 2.19
CA LEU A 24 -9.66 -0.38 3.05
C LEU A 24 -11.13 -0.50 2.65
N ALA A 25 -11.81 0.61 2.39
CA ALA A 25 -13.22 0.62 1.96
C ALA A 25 -13.41 -0.05 0.59
N LEU A 26 -12.51 0.24 -0.36
CA LEU A 26 -12.52 -0.36 -1.69
C LEU A 26 -12.36 -1.89 -1.66
N PHE A 27 -11.66 -2.45 -0.66
CA PHE A 27 -11.54 -3.89 -0.49
C PHE A 27 -12.66 -4.50 0.38
N ALA A 28 -13.03 -3.84 1.48
CA ALA A 28 -13.99 -4.37 2.44
C ALA A 28 -15.43 -4.43 1.90
N LEU A 29 -15.85 -3.45 1.09
CA LEU A 29 -17.19 -3.40 0.51
C LEU A 29 -17.45 -4.55 -0.48
N PRO A 30 -16.65 -4.75 -1.54
CA PRO A 30 -16.85 -5.88 -2.45
C PRO A 30 -16.65 -7.22 -1.75
N ALA A 31 -15.72 -7.32 -0.79
CA ALA A 31 -15.56 -8.52 0.03
C ALA A 31 -16.87 -8.90 0.75
N ARG A 32 -17.55 -7.95 1.38
CA ARG A 32 -18.86 -8.18 2.02
C ARG A 32 -19.94 -8.58 1.02
N VAL A 33 -19.97 -7.96 -0.16
CA VAL A 33 -20.94 -8.31 -1.22
C VAL A 33 -20.72 -9.74 -1.70
N ILE A 34 -19.47 -10.14 -1.93
CA ILE A 34 -19.11 -11.49 -2.36
C ILE A 34 -19.45 -12.52 -1.28
N GLN A 35 -19.17 -12.24 -0.01
CA GLN A 35 -19.55 -13.09 1.12
C GLN A 35 -21.05 -13.32 1.18
N LYS A 36 -21.86 -12.26 1.07
CA LYS A 36 -23.32 -12.38 1.13
C LYS A 36 -23.93 -13.08 -0.09
N ARG A 37 -23.33 -12.94 -1.28
CA ARG A 37 -23.84 -13.54 -2.53
C ARG A 37 -23.41 -14.99 -2.73
N HIS A 38 -22.21 -15.34 -2.29
CA HIS A 38 -21.59 -16.63 -2.62
C HIS A 38 -21.24 -17.49 -1.40
N GLY A 39 -21.38 -16.94 -0.17
CA GLY A 39 -21.09 -17.68 1.06
C GLY A 39 -19.60 -17.95 1.30
N TYR A 40 -18.70 -17.31 0.56
CA TYR A 40 -17.27 -17.54 0.72
C TYR A 40 -16.77 -17.05 2.10
N PRO A 41 -15.87 -17.80 2.75
CA PRO A 41 -15.26 -17.34 4.00
C PRO A 41 -14.26 -16.20 3.74
N VAL A 42 -14.08 -15.32 4.73
CA VAL A 42 -13.12 -14.18 4.70
C VAL A 42 -11.74 -14.60 4.19
N TRP A 43 -11.23 -15.74 4.68
CA TRP A 43 -9.88 -16.22 4.35
C TRP A 43 -9.68 -16.49 2.86
N THR A 44 -10.70 -16.96 2.14
CA THR A 44 -10.62 -17.18 0.69
C THR A 44 -10.44 -15.86 -0.06
N LEU A 45 -11.12 -14.80 0.39
CA LEU A 45 -10.98 -13.47 -0.20
C LEU A 45 -9.62 -12.86 0.07
N VAL A 46 -9.07 -13.05 1.28
CA VAL A 46 -7.70 -12.63 1.63
C VAL A 46 -6.68 -13.37 0.75
N PHE A 47 -6.84 -14.69 0.58
CA PHE A 47 -5.95 -15.49 -0.28
C PHE A 47 -5.99 -15.05 -1.75
N CYS A 48 -7.16 -14.69 -2.27
CA CYS A 48 -7.28 -14.14 -3.62
C CYS A 48 -6.57 -12.77 -3.76
N LEU A 49 -6.37 -12.05 -2.66
CA LEU A 49 -5.73 -10.73 -2.63
C LEU A 49 -4.19 -10.82 -2.62
N VAL A 50 -3.63 -11.84 -1.94
CA VAL A 50 -2.18 -12.10 -1.85
C VAL A 50 -1.45 -12.02 -3.20
N PRO A 51 -1.89 -12.67 -4.30
CA PRO A 51 -1.18 -12.62 -5.58
C PRO A 51 -1.17 -11.21 -6.20
N TYR A 52 -2.11 -10.33 -5.85
CA TYR A 52 -2.11 -8.94 -6.33
C TYR A 52 -1.22 -8.03 -5.48
N MET A 53 -1.01 -8.36 -4.21
CA MET A 53 -0.13 -7.59 -3.32
C MET A 53 1.35 -7.73 -3.69
N GLY A 54 1.78 -8.91 -4.13
CA GLY A 54 3.18 -9.16 -4.52
C GLY A 54 3.72 -8.20 -5.58
N PRO A 55 3.07 -8.08 -6.75
CA PRO A 55 3.46 -7.11 -7.78
C PRO A 55 3.45 -5.67 -7.28
N TYR A 56 2.48 -5.29 -6.45
CA TYR A 56 2.39 -3.93 -5.91
C TYR A 56 3.55 -3.60 -4.97
N ILE A 57 3.93 -4.55 -4.11
CA ILE A 57 5.09 -4.42 -3.20
C ILE A 57 6.39 -4.36 -4.01
N LEU A 58 6.54 -5.18 -5.05
CA LEU A 58 7.71 -5.14 -5.92
C LEU A 58 7.83 -3.80 -6.64
N LEU A 59 6.74 -3.31 -7.25
CA LEU A 59 6.72 -2.01 -7.91
C LEU A 59 7.05 -0.87 -6.94
N TRP A 60 6.51 -0.91 -5.73
CA TRP A 60 6.83 0.06 -4.68
C TRP A 60 8.31 -0.03 -4.25
N ALA A 61 8.84 -1.24 -4.09
CA ALA A 61 10.25 -1.44 -3.76
C ALA A 61 11.18 -0.94 -4.88
N PHE A 62 10.83 -1.17 -6.15
CA PHE A 62 11.58 -0.61 -7.28
C PHE A 62 11.49 0.91 -7.36
N ALA A 63 10.32 1.48 -7.08
CA ALA A 63 10.14 2.93 -7.10
C ALA A 63 10.88 3.64 -5.96
N THR A 64 11.08 2.97 -4.84
CA THR A 64 11.76 3.52 -3.65
C THR A 64 13.22 3.09 -3.51
N SER A 65 13.69 2.11 -4.29
CA SER A 65 15.09 1.69 -4.29
C SER A 65 15.99 2.76 -4.91
N GLU A 66 17.03 3.18 -4.19
CA GLU A 66 18.07 4.05 -4.73
C GLU A 66 18.95 3.26 -5.73
N PRO A 67 19.41 3.91 -6.83
CA PRO A 67 20.33 3.27 -7.76
C PRO A 67 21.64 2.93 -7.04
N ARG A 68 22.03 1.65 -7.05
CA ARG A 68 23.31 1.19 -6.50
C ARG A 68 24.44 1.91 -7.23
N LYS A 69 25.25 2.71 -6.52
CA LYS A 69 26.46 3.33 -7.07
C LYS A 69 27.49 2.22 -7.30
N ILE A 70 27.78 1.93 -8.56
CA ILE A 70 28.67 0.84 -8.99
C ILE A 70 30.16 1.16 -8.74
N GLU A 71 30.49 2.38 -8.32
CA GLU A 71 31.88 2.87 -8.24
C GLU A 71 32.73 2.27 -7.11
N GLU A 72 32.15 1.62 -6.10
CA GLU A 72 32.92 1.05 -4.96
C GLU A 72 33.33 -0.43 -5.13
N ASP A 73 32.80 -1.16 -6.13
CA ASP A 73 33.15 -2.58 -6.37
C ASP A 73 34.32 -2.76 -7.38
N LEU A 74 34.95 -1.66 -7.81
CA LEU A 74 36.03 -1.63 -8.82
C LEU A 74 37.37 -1.07 -8.30
N SER A 75 37.49 -0.82 -6.99
CA SER A 75 38.73 -0.36 -6.33
C SER A 75 39.46 -1.45 -5.54
#